data_AF-A0A9X8R5Z8-F1
#
_entry.id   AF-A0A9X8R5Z8-F1
#
_cell.length_a   1.000
_cell.length_b   1.000
_cell.length_c   1.000
_cell.angle_alpha   90.00
_cell.angle_beta   90.00
_cell.angle_gamma   90.00
#
_symmetry.space_group_name_H-M   'P 1'
#
loop_
_entity.id
_entity.type
_entity.pdbx_description
1 polymer ?
#
loop_
_entity_poly.entity_id
_entity_poly.type
_entity_poly.pdbx_seq_one_letter_code
_entity_poly.pdbx_strand_id
1 'polypeptide(L)'
;MGKSKGSKMERMTQIAQALETVKPTAQDALGHSVTFSPIRWKTGWPHHLRRVPPFRDDATASITRSEVFAFGADVRESGFAREQIIDFLGACFAYVAGQSNQVMQMQAFLRNKGNAAQLLAAARRLDGVVAVDAYGSLVATGLPPKFASAVAYFLAGEQEAGEASKPVIICSNRAKVAGLAKDADWTADEYGEYLAALASARDAYDSSLPLDTVEWALREFAAEQE
;
A
#
# COMPACT_ATOMS: atom_id res chain seq x y z
N MET A 1 -31.36 -6.33 17.24
CA MET A 1 -30.11 -5.92 17.93
C MET A 1 -29.26 -5.12 16.96
N GLY A 2 -29.32 -3.79 17.04
CA GLY A 2 -28.52 -2.91 16.19
C GLY A 2 -27.08 -2.88 16.67
N LYS A 3 -26.12 -3.24 15.82
CA LYS A 3 -24.71 -2.95 16.05
C LYS A 3 -24.56 -1.43 16.02
N SER A 4 -24.26 -0.83 17.18
CA SER A 4 -23.87 0.57 17.26
C SER A 4 -22.68 0.78 16.33
N LYS A 5 -22.88 1.58 15.27
CA LYS A 5 -21.78 2.08 14.45
C LYS A 5 -20.90 2.91 15.39
N GLY A 6 -19.63 2.53 15.56
CA GLY A 6 -18.70 3.28 16.39
C GLY A 6 -18.77 4.77 16.02
N SER A 7 -18.99 5.62 17.01
CA SER A 7 -19.21 7.05 16.79
C SER A 7 -18.01 7.65 16.07
N LYS A 8 -18.21 8.65 15.20
CA LYS A 8 -17.11 9.42 14.57
C LYS A 8 -16.05 9.86 15.61
N MET A 9 -16.49 10.12 16.84
CA MET A 9 -15.65 10.49 17.97
C MET A 9 -14.75 9.33 18.44
N GLU A 10 -15.25 8.09 18.53
CA GLU A 10 -14.44 6.91 18.91
C GLU A 10 -13.34 6.62 17.88
N ARG A 11 -13.64 6.80 16.58
CA ARG A 11 -12.67 6.61 15.49
C ARG A 11 -11.51 7.61 15.55
N MET A 12 -11.84 8.89 15.74
CA MET A 12 -10.82 9.93 15.95
C MET A 12 -9.99 9.66 17.21
N THR A 13 -10.61 9.06 18.24
CA THR A 13 -9.92 8.75 19.49
C THR A 13 -8.83 7.70 19.31
N GLN A 14 -9.05 6.67 18.48
CA GLN A 14 -8.03 5.63 18.25
C GLN A 14 -6.88 6.09 17.36
N ILE A 15 -7.13 6.87 16.30
CA ILE A 15 -6.05 7.43 15.47
C ILE A 15 -5.21 8.40 16.30
N ALA A 16 -5.85 9.28 17.09
CA ALA A 16 -5.13 10.21 17.96
C ALA A 16 -4.28 9.46 19.00
N GLN A 17 -4.82 8.40 19.60
CA GLN A 17 -4.06 7.55 20.52
C GLN A 17 -2.85 6.89 19.83
N ALA A 18 -3.03 6.38 18.60
CA ALA A 18 -1.91 5.80 17.84
C ALA A 18 -0.80 6.83 17.60
N LEU A 19 -1.15 8.07 17.24
CA LEU A 19 -0.19 9.16 17.04
C LEU A 19 0.55 9.54 18.33
N GLU A 20 -0.14 9.63 19.46
CA GLU A 20 0.47 9.95 20.76
C GLU A 20 1.37 8.83 21.30
N THR A 21 1.00 7.57 21.08
CA THR A 21 1.78 6.41 21.51
C THR A 21 3.03 6.25 20.66
N VAL A 22 2.88 6.27 19.33
CA VAL A 22 3.97 5.96 18.39
C VAL A 22 4.88 7.16 18.15
N LYS A 23 4.32 8.38 18.14
CA LYS A 23 5.02 9.65 17.82
C LYS A 23 5.83 9.54 16.51
N PRO A 24 5.12 9.24 15.41
CA PRO A 24 5.76 8.83 14.17
C PRO A 24 6.53 9.99 13.50
N THR A 25 7.62 9.65 12.81
CA THR A 25 8.32 10.57 11.91
C THR A 25 8.22 10.10 10.46
N ALA A 26 8.43 11.00 9.50
CA ALA A 26 8.50 10.65 8.09
C ALA A 26 9.59 9.60 7.79
N GLN A 27 10.72 9.67 8.51
CA GLN A 27 11.80 8.71 8.37
C GLN A 27 11.40 7.31 8.85
N ASP A 28 10.54 7.18 9.86
CA ASP A 28 10.06 5.88 10.33
C ASP A 28 9.21 5.19 9.24
N ALA A 29 8.31 5.95 8.61
CA ALA A 29 7.51 5.44 7.50
C ALA A 29 8.40 5.00 6.34
N LEU A 30 9.31 5.85 5.88
CA LEU A 30 10.22 5.58 4.75
C LEU A 30 11.24 4.46 5.03
N GLY A 31 11.72 4.38 6.27
CA GLY A 31 12.69 3.40 6.75
C GLY A 31 12.06 2.06 7.10
N HIS A 32 10.73 1.96 7.20
CA HIS A 32 10.06 0.71 7.49
C HIS A 32 10.42 -0.35 6.46
N SER A 33 11.02 -1.43 6.95
CA SER A 33 11.42 -2.59 6.16
C SER A 33 10.52 -3.79 6.39
N VAL A 34 10.38 -4.64 5.38
CA VAL A 34 9.88 -6.00 5.56
C VAL A 34 10.93 -7.00 5.12
N THR A 35 10.87 -8.18 5.70
CA THR A 35 11.63 -9.33 5.22
C THR A 35 10.74 -10.19 4.33
N PHE A 36 11.28 -10.71 3.22
CA PHE A 36 10.59 -11.58 2.28
C PHE A 36 11.53 -12.66 1.73
N SER A 37 10.99 -13.60 0.94
CA SER A 37 11.77 -14.66 0.29
C SER A 37 11.89 -14.43 -1.23
N PRO A 38 13.03 -13.90 -1.72
CA PRO A 38 13.28 -13.70 -3.15
C PRO A 38 13.07 -14.95 -3.99
N ILE A 39 13.60 -16.09 -3.54
CA ILE A 39 13.52 -17.35 -4.27
C ILE A 39 12.07 -17.80 -4.47
N ARG A 40 11.18 -17.60 -3.49
CA ARG A 40 9.75 -17.90 -3.63
C ARG A 40 9.12 -17.05 -4.72
N TRP A 41 9.44 -15.75 -4.77
CA TRP A 41 8.95 -14.84 -5.80
C TRP A 41 9.41 -15.23 -7.18
N LYS A 42 10.71 -15.47 -7.37
CA LYS A 42 11.30 -15.86 -8.66
C LYS A 42 10.72 -17.17 -9.21
N THR A 43 10.62 -18.19 -8.36
CA THR A 43 10.20 -19.54 -8.79
C THR A 43 8.77 -19.57 -9.35
N GLY A 44 7.85 -18.79 -8.77
CA GLY A 44 6.47 -18.72 -9.24
C GLY A 44 6.18 -17.55 -10.19
N TRP A 45 7.21 -16.82 -10.63
CA TRP A 45 7.02 -15.67 -11.50
C TRP A 45 6.55 -16.09 -12.91
N PRO A 46 5.51 -15.47 -13.48
CA PRO A 46 4.97 -15.93 -14.77
C PRO A 46 5.92 -15.68 -15.95
N HIS A 47 6.29 -16.73 -16.68
CA HIS A 47 7.14 -16.63 -17.88
C HIS A 47 6.60 -15.68 -18.96
N HIS A 48 5.28 -15.54 -19.08
CA HIS A 48 4.68 -14.65 -20.08
C HIS A 48 4.93 -13.16 -19.78
N LEU A 49 5.37 -12.81 -18.57
CA LEU A 49 5.82 -11.46 -18.26
C LEU A 49 7.20 -11.17 -18.87
N ARG A 50 7.97 -12.20 -19.26
CA ARG A 50 9.27 -12.14 -19.96
C ARG A 50 10.40 -11.40 -19.23
N ARG A 51 10.13 -10.88 -18.04
CA ARG A 51 11.08 -10.26 -17.12
C ARG A 51 10.75 -10.71 -15.71
N VAL A 52 11.79 -11.08 -14.97
CA VAL A 52 11.72 -11.45 -13.56
C VAL A 52 12.27 -10.27 -12.76
N PRO A 53 11.61 -9.85 -11.67
CA PRO A 53 12.11 -8.76 -10.84
C PRO A 53 13.56 -9.04 -10.40
N PRO A 54 14.42 -8.00 -10.32
CA PRO A 54 15.87 -8.14 -10.12
C PRO A 54 16.25 -8.46 -8.68
N PHE A 55 15.54 -9.38 -8.03
CA PHE A 55 15.90 -9.85 -6.70
C PHE A 55 17.20 -10.67 -6.74
N ARG A 56 17.95 -10.71 -5.64
CA ARG A 56 19.05 -11.66 -5.47
C ARG A 56 18.50 -13.07 -5.24
N ASP A 57 19.31 -14.11 -5.48
CA ASP A 57 18.93 -15.51 -5.24
C ASP A 57 19.12 -15.92 -3.78
N ASP A 58 18.66 -15.06 -2.86
CA ASP A 58 18.78 -15.27 -1.43
C ASP A 58 17.51 -15.93 -0.86
N ALA A 59 17.68 -16.77 0.17
CA ALA A 59 16.54 -17.37 0.87
C ALA A 59 15.69 -16.31 1.59
N THR A 60 16.33 -15.20 1.97
CA THR A 60 15.75 -14.10 2.74
C THR A 60 16.39 -12.80 2.29
N ALA A 61 15.58 -11.78 2.07
CA ALA A 61 16.01 -10.41 1.82
C ALA A 61 15.07 -9.44 2.55
N SER A 62 15.50 -8.19 2.69
CA SER A 62 14.68 -7.11 3.21
C SER A 62 14.51 -6.00 2.17
N ILE A 63 13.39 -5.29 2.24
CA ILE A 63 13.13 -4.12 1.40
C ILE A 63 12.37 -3.07 2.20
N THR A 64 12.82 -1.82 2.11
CA THR A 64 12.25 -0.63 2.74
C THR A 64 11.19 0.03 1.86
N ARG A 65 10.36 0.92 2.43
CA ARG A 65 9.47 1.77 1.61
C ARG A 65 10.26 2.61 0.62
N SER A 66 11.36 3.22 1.07
CA SER A 66 12.25 4.04 0.24
C SER A 66 12.75 3.28 -0.99
N GLU A 67 13.17 2.02 -0.83
CA GLU A 67 13.60 1.19 -1.97
C GLU A 67 12.45 0.87 -2.92
N VAL A 68 11.23 0.63 -2.44
CA VAL A 68 10.07 0.42 -3.32
C VAL A 68 9.69 1.71 -4.06
N PHE A 69 9.79 2.87 -3.41
CA PHE A 69 9.62 4.17 -4.06
C PHE A 69 10.65 4.41 -5.17
N ALA A 70 11.89 3.94 -5.02
CA ALA A 70 12.90 4.00 -6.08
C ALA A 70 12.44 3.24 -7.34
N PHE A 71 11.89 2.03 -7.20
CA PHE A 71 11.26 1.33 -8.34
C PHE A 71 10.06 2.10 -8.92
N GLY A 72 9.26 2.74 -8.07
CA GLY A 72 8.16 3.60 -8.51
C GLY A 72 8.64 4.85 -9.26
N ALA A 73 9.80 5.41 -8.90
CA ALA A 73 10.46 6.49 -9.61
C ALA A 73 10.93 6.02 -11.00
N ASP A 74 11.58 4.85 -11.10
CA ASP A 74 11.99 4.26 -12.38
C ASP A 74 10.80 4.08 -13.36
N VAL A 75 9.62 3.70 -12.84
CA VAL A 75 8.39 3.63 -13.64
C VAL A 75 8.02 5.00 -14.21
N ARG A 76 8.00 6.04 -13.37
CA ARG A 76 7.63 7.40 -13.81
C ARG A 76 8.65 7.98 -14.78
N GLU A 77 9.94 7.86 -14.47
CA GLU A 77 11.05 8.38 -15.29
C GLU A 77 11.14 7.69 -16.66
N SER A 78 10.80 6.40 -16.72
CA SER A 78 10.76 5.66 -17.99
C SER A 78 9.51 5.94 -18.85
N GLY A 79 8.60 6.82 -18.40
CA GLY A 79 7.32 7.04 -19.08
C GLY A 79 6.41 5.82 -19.04
N PHE A 80 6.41 5.09 -17.90
CA PHE A 80 5.63 3.88 -17.69
C PHE A 80 5.98 2.74 -18.65
N ALA A 81 7.28 2.56 -18.89
CA ALA A 81 7.79 1.44 -19.67
C ALA A 81 7.36 0.11 -19.03
N ARG A 82 6.90 -0.83 -19.87
CA ARG A 82 6.36 -2.13 -19.42
C ARG A 82 7.25 -2.83 -18.42
N GLU A 83 8.55 -2.84 -18.72
CA GLU A 83 9.53 -3.59 -17.95
C GLU A 83 9.78 -2.99 -16.56
N GLN A 84 9.75 -1.66 -16.43
CA GLN A 84 9.87 -1.01 -15.13
C GLN A 84 8.63 -1.24 -14.27
N ILE A 85 7.44 -1.26 -14.88
CA ILE A 85 6.21 -1.62 -14.14
C ILE A 85 6.31 -3.04 -13.59
N ILE A 86 6.89 -3.99 -14.35
CA ILE A 86 7.05 -5.37 -13.90
C ILE A 86 7.99 -5.48 -12.70
N ASP A 87 9.14 -4.80 -12.76
CA ASP A 87 10.10 -4.80 -11.65
C ASP A 87 9.50 -4.14 -10.40
N PHE A 88 8.83 -3.00 -10.58
CA PHE A 88 8.09 -2.30 -9.53
C PHE A 88 7.01 -3.19 -8.90
N LEU A 89 6.17 -3.86 -9.70
CA LEU A 89 5.15 -4.76 -9.17
C LEU A 89 5.77 -5.90 -8.36
N GLY A 90 6.92 -6.42 -8.80
CA GLY A 90 7.72 -7.34 -8.01
C GLY A 90 8.07 -6.78 -6.63
N ALA A 91 8.76 -5.64 -6.60
CA ALA A 91 9.20 -5.00 -5.37
C ALA A 91 8.02 -4.62 -4.44
N CYS A 92 6.98 -4.01 -5.00
CA CYS A 92 5.77 -3.63 -4.28
C CYS A 92 5.07 -4.86 -3.68
N PHE A 93 4.88 -5.93 -4.46
CA PHE A 93 4.18 -7.11 -3.93
C PHE A 93 5.03 -7.87 -2.91
N ALA A 94 6.35 -7.92 -3.09
CA ALA A 94 7.28 -8.46 -2.09
C ALA A 94 7.19 -7.69 -0.78
N TYR A 95 7.18 -6.34 -0.84
CA TYR A 95 7.02 -5.49 0.33
C TYR A 95 5.68 -5.74 1.04
N VAL A 96 4.57 -5.79 0.29
CA VAL A 96 3.23 -5.94 0.88
C VAL A 96 3.01 -7.34 1.47
N ALA A 97 3.54 -8.38 0.82
CA ALA A 97 3.38 -9.76 1.25
C ALA A 97 4.33 -10.16 2.39
N GLY A 98 5.55 -9.60 2.44
CA GLY A 98 6.60 -10.01 3.38
C GLY A 98 6.87 -11.52 3.32
N GLN A 99 6.87 -12.17 4.49
CA GLN A 99 7.00 -13.64 4.62
C GLN A 99 5.67 -14.41 4.48
N SER A 100 4.54 -13.72 4.29
CA SER A 100 3.23 -14.39 4.25
C SER A 100 3.04 -15.24 2.99
N ASN A 101 2.06 -16.15 3.02
CA ASN A 101 1.67 -16.94 1.85
C ASN A 101 0.92 -16.13 0.77
N GLN A 102 0.71 -14.81 0.96
CA GLN A 102 0.13 -13.93 -0.06
C GLN A 102 0.98 -13.89 -1.34
N VAL A 103 2.26 -14.25 -1.29
CA VAL A 103 3.10 -14.48 -2.49
C VAL A 103 2.45 -15.45 -3.47
N MET A 104 1.85 -16.56 -2.98
CA MET A 104 1.23 -17.57 -3.85
C MET A 104 -0.04 -17.02 -4.50
N GLN A 105 -0.81 -16.21 -3.77
CA GLN A 105 -1.99 -15.52 -4.29
C GLN A 105 -1.60 -14.54 -5.40
N MET A 106 -0.56 -13.73 -5.19
CA MET A 106 -0.11 -12.75 -6.18
C MET A 106 0.49 -13.42 -7.42
N GLN A 107 1.23 -14.52 -7.25
CA GLN A 107 1.69 -15.33 -8.37
C GLN A 107 0.52 -15.96 -9.14
N ALA A 108 -0.52 -16.44 -8.46
CA ALA A 108 -1.73 -16.94 -9.13
C ALA A 108 -2.43 -15.83 -9.93
N PHE A 109 -2.57 -14.64 -9.35
CA PHE A 109 -3.11 -13.46 -10.02
C PHE A 109 -2.30 -13.11 -11.28
N LEU A 110 -0.98 -12.98 -11.16
CA LEU A 110 -0.11 -12.63 -12.29
C LEU A 110 0.02 -13.75 -13.33
N ARG A 111 -0.19 -15.03 -12.96
CA ARG A 111 -0.21 -16.14 -13.93
C ARG A 111 -1.39 -16.06 -14.88
N ASN A 112 -2.51 -15.46 -14.46
CA ASN A 112 -3.61 -15.16 -15.36
C ASN A 112 -3.22 -13.99 -16.30
N LYS A 113 -3.05 -14.29 -17.58
CA LYS A 113 -2.63 -13.31 -18.60
C LYS A 113 -3.59 -12.11 -18.72
N GLY A 114 -4.89 -12.34 -18.51
CA GLY A 114 -5.91 -11.28 -18.55
C GLY A 114 -5.74 -10.30 -17.40
N ASN A 115 -5.64 -10.83 -16.18
CA ASN A 115 -5.41 -10.03 -14.97
C ASN A 115 -4.09 -9.25 -15.06
N ALA A 116 -3.00 -9.91 -15.46
CA ALA A 116 -1.71 -9.27 -15.63
C ALA A 116 -1.75 -8.15 -16.69
N ALA A 117 -2.40 -8.38 -17.83
CA ALA A 117 -2.55 -7.35 -18.86
C ALA A 117 -3.39 -6.16 -18.38
N GLN A 118 -4.48 -6.41 -17.67
CA GLN A 118 -5.34 -5.38 -17.08
C GLN A 118 -4.58 -4.55 -16.04
N LEU A 119 -3.84 -5.19 -15.12
CA LEU A 119 -3.02 -4.50 -14.13
C LEU A 119 -1.93 -3.64 -14.77
N LEU A 120 -1.19 -4.17 -15.76
CA LEU A 120 -0.18 -3.41 -16.48
C LEU A 120 -0.78 -2.23 -17.25
N ALA A 121 -1.99 -2.38 -17.80
CA ALA A 121 -2.70 -1.30 -18.47
C ALA A 121 -3.21 -0.23 -17.50
N ALA A 122 -3.72 -0.65 -16.34
CA ALA A 122 -4.15 0.25 -15.27
C ALA A 122 -2.99 1.07 -14.72
N ALA A 123 -1.86 0.42 -14.38
CA ALA A 123 -0.66 1.07 -13.86
C ALA A 123 -0.13 2.20 -14.76
N ARG A 124 -0.16 2.01 -16.10
CA ARG A 124 0.24 3.04 -17.08
C ARG A 124 -0.63 4.31 -17.06
N ARG A 125 -1.82 4.22 -16.51
CA ARG A 125 -2.82 5.31 -16.51
C ARG A 125 -2.92 6.00 -15.17
N LEU A 126 -2.06 5.65 -14.20
CA LEU A 126 -2.12 6.22 -12.85
C LEU A 126 -1.41 7.56 -12.71
N ASP A 127 -0.65 7.99 -13.72
CA ASP A 127 0.05 9.27 -13.66
C ASP A 127 -0.93 10.44 -13.47
N GLY A 128 -0.72 11.22 -12.42
CA GLY A 128 -1.60 12.33 -12.05
C GLY A 128 -3.03 11.95 -11.62
N VAL A 129 -3.34 10.66 -11.43
CA VAL A 129 -4.67 10.23 -10.99
C VAL A 129 -4.81 10.42 -9.48
N VAL A 130 -5.95 10.97 -9.07
CA VAL A 130 -6.27 11.18 -7.65
C VAL A 130 -6.37 9.85 -6.90
N ALA A 131 -6.04 9.86 -5.61
CA ALA A 131 -5.80 8.63 -4.85
C ALA A 131 -6.95 7.61 -4.87
N VAL A 132 -8.19 8.09 -4.73
CA VAL A 132 -9.39 7.24 -4.71
C VAL A 132 -9.63 6.57 -6.06
N ASP A 133 -9.48 7.32 -7.15
CA ASP A 133 -9.66 6.81 -8.52
C ASP A 133 -8.53 5.84 -8.91
N ALA A 134 -7.30 6.15 -8.50
CA ALA A 134 -6.15 5.28 -8.71
C ALA A 134 -6.38 3.92 -8.03
N TYR A 135 -6.77 3.94 -6.76
CA TYR A 135 -7.15 2.74 -6.01
C TYR A 135 -8.29 1.97 -6.68
N GLY A 136 -9.39 2.65 -7.04
CA GLY A 136 -10.56 2.02 -7.66
C GLY A 136 -10.22 1.35 -8.99
N SER A 137 -9.40 2.00 -9.83
CA SER A 137 -8.96 1.46 -11.11
C SER A 137 -8.13 0.18 -10.96
N LEU A 138 -7.32 0.08 -9.90
CA LEU A 138 -6.51 -1.10 -9.59
C LEU A 138 -7.36 -2.24 -9.03
N VAL A 139 -8.29 -1.95 -8.11
CA VAL A 139 -9.24 -2.95 -7.59
C VAL A 139 -10.10 -3.53 -8.72
N ALA A 140 -10.51 -2.72 -9.70
CA ALA A 140 -11.27 -3.17 -10.86
C ALA A 140 -10.54 -4.21 -11.74
N THR A 141 -9.21 -4.34 -11.60
CA THR A 141 -8.43 -5.40 -12.27
C THR A 141 -8.51 -6.76 -11.55
N GLY A 142 -9.21 -6.82 -10.42
CA GLY A 142 -9.28 -7.97 -9.52
C GLY A 142 -8.07 -8.07 -8.56
N LEU A 143 -7.21 -7.04 -8.53
CA LEU A 143 -6.10 -6.98 -7.57
C LEU A 143 -6.66 -6.80 -6.15
N PRO A 144 -6.19 -7.56 -5.14
CA PRO A 144 -6.72 -7.41 -3.79
C PRO A 144 -6.49 -5.99 -3.23
N PRO A 145 -7.46 -5.42 -2.49
CA PRO A 145 -7.44 -4.05 -1.98
C PRO A 145 -6.12 -3.57 -1.35
N LYS A 146 -5.52 -4.40 -0.48
CA LYS A 146 -4.23 -4.08 0.16
C LYS A 146 -3.13 -3.82 -0.87
N PHE A 147 -3.02 -4.68 -1.88
CA PHE A 147 -2.03 -4.55 -2.95
C PHE A 147 -2.37 -3.41 -3.92
N ALA A 148 -3.66 -3.19 -4.21
CA ALA A 148 -4.10 -2.04 -5.00
C ALA A 148 -3.71 -0.71 -4.34
N SER A 149 -3.97 -0.53 -3.04
CA SER A 149 -3.58 0.68 -2.32
C SER A 149 -2.06 0.89 -2.29
N ALA A 150 -1.28 -0.19 -2.17
CA ALA A 150 0.18 -0.11 -2.20
C ALA A 150 0.72 0.28 -3.58
N VAL A 151 0.18 -0.31 -4.66
CA VAL A 151 0.56 0.06 -6.02
C VAL A 151 0.25 1.53 -6.29
N ALA A 152 -0.92 2.02 -5.88
CA ALA A 152 -1.27 3.43 -5.99
C ALA A 152 -0.31 4.32 -5.19
N TYR A 153 -0.07 3.97 -3.92
CA TYR A 153 0.81 4.71 -3.00
C TYR A 153 2.23 4.87 -3.54
N PHE A 154 2.89 3.76 -3.90
CA PHE A 154 4.28 3.82 -4.34
C PHE A 154 4.44 4.48 -5.71
N LEU A 155 3.47 4.36 -6.62
CA LEU A 155 3.51 5.06 -7.92
C LEU A 155 3.22 6.56 -7.81
N ALA A 156 2.49 7.01 -6.78
CA ALA A 156 2.29 8.44 -6.52
C ALA A 156 3.56 9.15 -6.01
N GLY A 157 4.60 8.38 -5.66
CA GLY A 157 5.86 8.87 -5.11
C GLY A 157 5.77 9.28 -3.63
N GLU A 158 6.93 9.55 -3.03
CA GLU A 158 7.07 9.90 -1.61
C GLU A 158 6.20 11.10 -1.23
N GLN A 159 5.71 11.11 0.00
CA GLN A 159 4.87 12.18 0.51
C GLN A 159 5.71 13.25 1.20
N GLU A 160 5.58 14.48 0.74
CA GLU A 160 6.26 15.64 1.33
C GLU A 160 5.60 16.06 2.65
N ALA A 161 6.27 16.93 3.42
CA ALA A 161 5.68 17.52 4.61
C ALA A 161 4.34 18.22 4.28
N GLY A 162 3.30 17.89 5.04
CA GLY A 162 1.93 18.39 4.86
C GLY A 162 1.14 17.77 3.69
N GLU A 163 1.75 16.88 2.90
CA GLU A 163 1.08 16.20 1.79
C GLU A 163 -0.07 15.30 2.31
N ALA A 164 -1.25 15.42 1.67
CA ALA A 164 -2.48 14.73 2.05
C ALA A 164 -3.24 14.15 0.85
N SER A 165 -2.86 14.51 -0.38
CA SER A 165 -3.55 14.15 -1.60
C SER A 165 -3.14 12.78 -2.15
N LYS A 166 -1.97 12.30 -1.75
CA LYS A 166 -1.41 11.02 -2.21
C LYS A 166 -2.06 9.83 -1.49
N PRO A 167 -2.16 8.66 -2.15
CA PRO A 167 -2.70 7.44 -1.54
C PRO A 167 -1.87 7.01 -0.33
N VAL A 168 -2.45 6.19 0.54
CA VAL A 168 -1.72 5.45 1.60
C VAL A 168 -2.16 3.98 1.63
N ILE A 169 -1.39 3.10 2.27
CA ILE A 169 -1.67 1.66 2.25
C ILE A 169 -2.76 1.28 3.26
N ILE A 170 -3.87 0.73 2.79
CA ILE A 170 -4.92 0.18 3.66
C ILE A 170 -4.72 -1.33 3.91
N CYS A 171 -4.94 -1.76 5.15
CA CYS A 171 -5.04 -3.19 5.51
C CYS A 171 -6.04 -3.38 6.65
N SER A 172 -6.40 -4.62 6.96
CA SER A 172 -7.43 -4.96 7.95
C SER A 172 -7.22 -4.25 9.29
N ASN A 173 -6.03 -4.35 9.85
CA ASN A 173 -5.70 -3.78 11.17
C ASN A 173 -5.73 -2.24 11.14
N ARG A 174 -5.18 -1.61 10.10
CA ARG A 174 -5.22 -0.15 9.95
C ARG A 174 -6.64 0.37 9.73
N ALA A 175 -7.44 -0.34 8.94
CA ALA A 175 -8.84 -0.01 8.72
C ALA A 175 -9.64 -0.09 10.03
N LYS A 176 -9.36 -1.09 10.88
CA LYS A 176 -9.96 -1.20 12.22
C LYS A 176 -9.59 -0.03 13.12
N VAL A 177 -8.31 0.36 13.19
CA VAL A 177 -7.88 1.53 14.01
C VAL A 177 -8.48 2.83 13.45
N ALA A 178 -8.60 2.96 12.14
CA ALA A 178 -9.32 4.08 11.51
C ALA A 178 -10.85 3.99 11.65
N GLY A 179 -11.37 2.91 12.24
CA GLY A 179 -12.78 2.72 12.54
C GLY A 179 -13.66 2.43 11.32
N LEU A 180 -13.09 1.86 10.25
CA LEU A 180 -13.90 1.33 9.17
C LEU A 180 -14.68 0.10 9.66
N ALA A 181 -15.91 -0.04 9.17
CA ALA A 181 -16.79 -1.14 9.58
C ALA A 181 -16.34 -2.51 9.02
N LYS A 182 -15.65 -2.50 7.87
CA LYS A 182 -15.12 -3.69 7.21
C LYS A 182 -13.60 -3.76 7.37
N ASP A 183 -13.09 -4.98 7.39
CA ASP A 183 -11.67 -5.29 7.45
C ASP A 183 -11.09 -5.87 6.15
N ALA A 184 -11.89 -5.93 5.07
CA ALA A 184 -11.50 -6.32 3.72
C ALA A 184 -12.48 -5.77 2.66
N ASP A 185 -12.15 -5.97 1.38
CA ASP A 185 -13.02 -5.70 0.22
C ASP A 185 -13.61 -4.28 0.17
N TRP A 186 -12.79 -3.29 0.53
CA TRP A 186 -13.20 -1.89 0.50
C TRP A 186 -13.45 -1.39 -0.93
N THR A 187 -14.53 -0.66 -1.09
CA THR A 187 -14.83 0.12 -2.30
C THR A 187 -13.95 1.37 -2.37
N ALA A 188 -13.94 2.05 -3.51
CA ALA A 188 -13.25 3.33 -3.65
C ALA A 188 -13.78 4.38 -2.66
N ASP A 189 -15.09 4.43 -2.44
CA ASP A 189 -15.72 5.34 -1.47
C ASP A 189 -15.25 5.04 -0.04
N GLU A 190 -15.24 3.76 0.36
CA GLU A 190 -14.75 3.34 1.70
C GLU A 190 -13.25 3.64 1.87
N TYR A 191 -12.46 3.51 0.80
CA TYR A 191 -11.06 3.94 0.81
C TYR A 191 -10.94 5.47 0.94
N GLY A 192 -11.82 6.24 0.31
CA GLY A 192 -11.92 7.69 0.51
C GLY A 192 -12.26 8.07 1.94
N GLU A 193 -13.18 7.36 2.59
CA GLU A 193 -13.49 7.53 4.01
C GLU A 193 -12.26 7.27 4.89
N TYR A 194 -11.47 6.25 4.56
CA TYR A 194 -10.21 5.96 5.24
C TYR A 194 -9.21 7.10 5.12
N LEU A 195 -8.95 7.60 3.90
CA LEU A 195 -8.04 8.73 3.68
C LEU A 195 -8.50 10.00 4.42
N ALA A 196 -9.80 10.30 4.39
CA ALA A 196 -10.37 11.44 5.09
C ALA A 196 -10.24 11.33 6.61
N ALA A 197 -10.38 10.13 7.17
CA ALA A 197 -10.18 9.90 8.61
C ALA A 197 -8.72 10.15 9.02
N LEU A 198 -7.76 9.66 8.23
CA LEU A 198 -6.33 9.92 8.47
C LEU A 198 -6.00 11.41 8.37
N ALA A 199 -6.48 12.09 7.32
CA ALA A 199 -6.20 13.51 7.10
C ALA A 199 -6.79 14.38 8.23
N SER A 200 -8.03 14.10 8.64
CA SER A 200 -8.67 14.81 9.75
C SER A 200 -7.93 14.61 11.07
N ALA A 201 -7.38 13.43 11.33
CA ALA A 201 -6.63 13.17 12.55
C ALA A 201 -5.22 13.76 12.51
N ARG A 202 -4.55 13.69 11.35
CA ARG A 202 -3.30 14.38 11.07
C ARG A 202 -3.44 15.87 11.38
N ASP A 203 -4.43 16.53 10.78
CA ASP A 203 -4.61 17.98 10.91
C ASP A 203 -4.87 18.42 12.35
N ALA A 204 -5.49 17.55 13.15
CA ALA A 204 -5.72 17.80 14.57
C ALA A 204 -4.48 17.57 15.45
N TYR A 205 -3.56 16.69 15.03
CA TYR A 205 -2.35 16.34 15.76
C TYR A 205 -1.16 17.22 15.33
N ASP A 206 -0.78 17.15 14.05
CA ASP A 206 0.25 17.94 13.41
C ASP A 206 0.04 17.94 11.88
N SER A 207 -0.49 19.03 11.35
CA SER A 207 -0.76 19.20 9.91
C SER A 207 0.48 19.17 9.01
N SER A 208 1.69 19.26 9.57
CA SER A 208 2.94 19.19 8.81
C SER A 208 3.39 17.76 8.52
N LEU A 209 2.79 16.76 9.17
CA LEU A 209 3.12 15.36 8.91
C LEU A 209 2.66 14.93 7.51
N PRO A 210 3.45 14.11 6.80
CA PRO A 210 2.94 13.38 5.65
C PRO A 210 1.81 12.41 6.05
N LEU A 211 0.82 12.19 5.18
CA LEU A 211 -0.32 11.33 5.50
C LEU A 211 0.08 9.86 5.71
N ASP A 212 1.10 9.38 4.98
CA ASP A 212 1.62 8.02 5.15
C ASP A 212 2.33 7.78 6.50
N THR A 213 2.73 8.84 7.18
CA THR A 213 3.28 8.79 8.54
C THR A 213 2.17 8.48 9.55
N VAL A 214 0.97 9.01 9.34
CA VAL A 214 -0.21 8.66 10.15
C VAL A 214 -0.65 7.22 9.88
N GLU A 215 -0.67 6.80 8.61
CA GLU A 215 -0.93 5.40 8.26
C GLU A 215 0.08 4.43 8.89
N TRP A 216 1.36 4.82 8.93
CA TRP A 216 2.40 4.04 9.58
C TRP A 216 2.20 3.95 11.09
N ALA A 217 1.79 5.04 11.76
CA ALA A 217 1.47 5.02 13.18
C ALA A 217 0.34 4.02 13.51
N LEU A 218 -0.70 3.98 12.67
CA LEU A 218 -1.80 3.01 12.81
C LEU A 218 -1.30 1.56 12.70
N ARG A 219 -0.30 1.32 11.84
CA ARG A 219 0.32 0.00 11.69
C ARG A 219 1.03 -0.41 12.98
N GLU A 220 1.93 0.43 13.49
CA GLU A 220 2.70 0.11 14.70
C GLU A 220 1.77 -0.05 15.90
N PHE A 221 0.84 0.87 16.09
CA PHE A 221 -0.13 0.81 17.17
C PHE A 221 -0.95 -0.48 17.13
N ALA A 222 -1.36 -0.94 15.96
CA ALA A 222 -2.09 -2.20 15.84
C ALA A 222 -1.22 -3.44 16.11
N ALA A 223 0.08 -3.39 15.78
CA ALA A 223 1.00 -4.49 16.03
C ALA A 223 1.31 -4.68 17.53
N GLU A 224 1.23 -3.63 18.33
CA GLU A 224 1.38 -3.70 19.79
C GLU A 224 0.18 -4.32 20.52
N GLN A 225 -0.96 -4.47 19.84
CA GLN A 225 -2.21 -5.01 20.40
C GLN A 225 -2.41 -6.50 20.11
N GLU A 226 -1.50 -7.13 19.35
CA GLU A 226 -1.49 -8.56 19.01
C GLU A 226 -0.57 -9.36 19.94
#